data_AF-A0A816DNS3-F1
#
_entry.id   AF-A0A816DNS3-F1
#
_cell.length_a   1.000
_cell.length_b   1.000
_cell.length_c   1.000
_cell.angle_alpha   90.00
_cell.angle_beta   90.00
_cell.angle_gamma   90.00
#
_symmetry.space_group_name_H-M   'P 1'
#
loop_
_entity.id
_entity.type
_entity.pdbx_description
1 polymer ?
#
loop_
_entity_poly.entity_id
_entity_poly.type
_entity_poly.pdbx_seq_one_letter_code
_entity_poly.pdbx_strand_id
1 'polypeptide(L)'
;MHLKLPAAVKGKTTLDREQFQQTINVPYVNVPVECIQTSKWKNALLTLPSMKNVRDLQPVSKTHKQVLLDPDVIVTKEDAIKMMPSIAKYIEESFDFMDLGIKYENYSIEQVIKAILPDDLGKDGPINTGSGYSLIGHIAHFNLKDAVLPYKHVIAQVVLDKLVNVKTVVNKLHEIDSVHRNFDLEILAGEQNTIVKCRESKATFQFDFSKVYWNPRLSTERERIVKILHHNDLVFDVFAGVGPFVVPALMLGCNVYANDLNPESVKWMTINLKTNQS
;
A
#
# COMPACT_ATOMS: atom_id res chain seq x y z
N MET A 1 -15.29 10.39 2.78
CA MET A 1 -16.42 9.58 3.21
C MET A 1 -16.02 8.58 4.30
N HIS A 2 -16.72 8.64 5.43
CA HIS A 2 -16.71 7.67 6.51
C HIS A 2 -17.78 6.60 6.23
N LEU A 3 -17.35 5.50 5.62
CA LEU A 3 -18.22 4.33 5.49
C LEU A 3 -18.55 3.74 6.88
N LYS A 4 -19.80 3.35 7.08
CA LYS A 4 -20.21 2.59 8.27
C LYS A 4 -19.45 1.26 8.28
N LEU A 5 -18.81 0.97 9.40
CA LEU A 5 -18.10 -0.29 9.61
C LEU A 5 -19.07 -1.35 10.16
N PRO A 6 -19.08 -2.58 9.61
CA PRO A 6 -19.98 -3.61 10.08
C PRO A 6 -19.61 -4.11 11.48
N ALA A 7 -20.55 -4.05 12.42
CA ALA A 7 -20.34 -4.56 13.78
C ALA A 7 -20.25 -6.10 13.81
N ALA A 8 -20.88 -6.79 12.84
CA ALA A 8 -20.94 -8.25 12.78
C ALA A 8 -19.58 -8.94 12.52
N VAL A 9 -18.55 -8.20 12.10
CA VAL A 9 -17.19 -8.76 11.90
C VAL A 9 -16.25 -8.49 13.07
N LYS A 10 -16.71 -7.71 14.06
CA LYS A 10 -15.92 -7.34 15.24
C LYS A 10 -15.50 -8.59 16.02
N GLY A 11 -14.21 -8.69 16.32
CA GLY A 11 -13.62 -9.81 17.06
C GLY A 11 -13.45 -11.10 16.24
N LYS A 12 -13.84 -11.16 14.96
CA LYS A 12 -13.70 -12.38 14.15
C LYS A 12 -12.26 -12.60 13.66
N THR A 13 -11.85 -13.86 13.62
CA THR A 13 -10.53 -14.29 13.11
C THR A 13 -10.58 -14.77 11.66
N THR A 14 -11.77 -14.74 11.04
CA THR A 14 -12.01 -15.10 9.64
C THR A 14 -12.71 -13.95 8.93
N LEU A 15 -12.34 -13.70 7.67
CA LEU A 15 -12.91 -12.61 6.87
C LEU A 15 -14.20 -13.05 6.18
N ASP A 16 -15.32 -12.42 6.56
CA ASP A 16 -16.58 -12.51 5.83
C ASP A 16 -16.81 -11.19 5.06
N ARG A 17 -16.66 -11.26 3.73
CA ARG A 17 -16.73 -10.11 2.82
C ARG A 17 -18.15 -9.62 2.62
N GLU A 18 -19.16 -10.49 2.81
CA GLU A 18 -20.57 -10.13 2.58
C GLU A 18 -21.09 -9.16 3.64
N GLN A 19 -20.52 -9.20 4.85
CA GLN A 19 -20.86 -8.26 5.94
C GLN A 19 -20.50 -6.80 5.61
N PHE A 20 -19.68 -6.55 4.59
CA PHE A 20 -19.32 -5.20 4.14
C PHE A 20 -20.30 -4.63 3.11
N GLN A 21 -21.36 -5.36 2.74
CA GLN A 21 -22.37 -4.84 1.84
C GLN A 21 -23.25 -3.81 2.55
N GLN A 22 -23.35 -2.62 1.97
CA GLN A 22 -24.29 -1.59 2.41
C GLN A 22 -24.72 -0.72 1.23
N THR A 23 -25.86 -0.06 1.37
CA THR A 23 -26.30 0.98 0.43
C THR A 23 -26.12 2.34 1.12
N ILE A 24 -25.50 3.27 0.42
CA ILE A 24 -25.36 4.67 0.85
C ILE A 24 -26.08 5.58 -0.13
N ASN A 25 -26.61 6.68 0.38
CA ASN A 25 -27.21 7.71 -0.46
C ASN A 25 -26.13 8.75 -0.79
N VAL A 26 -25.88 8.97 -2.08
CA VAL A 26 -24.74 9.74 -2.58
C VAL A 26 -25.23 10.88 -3.47
N PRO A 27 -24.81 12.13 -3.20
CA PRO A 27 -25.09 13.24 -4.09
C PRO A 27 -24.31 13.09 -5.40
N TYR A 28 -24.95 13.44 -6.50
CA TYR A 28 -24.31 13.47 -7.80
C TYR A 28 -24.70 14.71 -8.59
N VAL A 29 -23.90 15.02 -9.60
CA VAL A 29 -24.21 16.04 -10.61
C VAL A 29 -23.83 15.52 -11.99
N ASN A 30 -24.63 15.87 -12.99
CA ASN A 30 -24.35 15.53 -14.38
C ASN A 30 -23.74 16.74 -15.08
N VAL A 31 -22.53 16.59 -15.62
CA VAL A 31 -21.80 17.71 -16.23
C VAL A 31 -21.24 17.31 -17.59
N PRO A 32 -21.08 18.26 -18.53
CA PRO A 32 -20.36 18.02 -19.77
C PRO A 32 -18.92 17.58 -19.50
N VAL A 33 -18.40 16.71 -20.36
CA VAL A 33 -17.03 16.15 -20.23
C VAL A 33 -15.98 17.25 -20.16
N GLU A 34 -16.14 18.31 -20.95
CA GLU A 34 -15.24 19.46 -21.03
C GLU A 34 -15.21 20.32 -19.75
N CYS A 35 -16.23 20.21 -18.89
CA CYS A 35 -16.31 20.97 -17.64
C CYS A 35 -15.63 20.26 -16.45
N ILE A 36 -15.26 18.99 -16.59
CA ILE A 36 -14.77 18.15 -15.49
C ILE A 36 -13.38 18.59 -15.03
N GLN A 37 -13.25 18.97 -13.76
CA GLN A 37 -12.01 19.46 -13.15
C GLN A 37 -11.67 18.67 -11.87
N THR A 38 -11.44 17.36 -12.00
CA THR A 38 -11.24 16.45 -10.85
C THR A 38 -10.11 16.87 -9.90
N SER A 39 -9.05 17.49 -10.42
CA SER A 39 -7.95 18.01 -9.61
C SER A 39 -8.38 19.14 -8.66
N LYS A 40 -9.30 20.01 -9.09
CA LYS A 40 -9.83 21.11 -8.27
C LYS A 40 -10.90 20.66 -7.29
N TRP A 41 -11.64 19.60 -7.63
CA TRP A 41 -12.76 19.10 -6.82
C TRP A 41 -12.38 17.97 -5.89
N LYS A 42 -11.09 17.66 -5.73
CA LYS A 42 -10.60 16.49 -4.98
C LYS A 42 -11.25 16.31 -3.60
N ASN A 43 -11.57 17.40 -2.90
CA ASN A 43 -12.17 17.38 -1.57
C ASN A 43 -13.71 17.28 -1.57
N ALA A 44 -14.36 17.47 -2.72
CA ALA A 44 -15.80 17.32 -2.90
C ALA A 44 -16.19 15.98 -3.53
N LEU A 45 -15.25 15.29 -4.19
CA LEU A 45 -15.50 14.04 -4.90
C LEU A 45 -15.53 12.85 -3.96
N LEU A 46 -16.50 11.95 -4.18
CA LEU A 46 -16.52 10.66 -3.50
C LEU A 46 -15.24 9.89 -3.80
N THR A 47 -14.46 9.57 -2.77
CA THR A 47 -13.19 8.85 -2.93
C THR A 47 -13.27 7.53 -2.18
N LEU A 48 -13.44 6.43 -2.93
CA LEU A 48 -13.46 5.07 -2.41
C LEU A 48 -12.53 4.15 -3.25
N PRO A 49 -11.79 3.21 -2.62
CA PRO A 49 -11.07 2.16 -3.31
C PRO A 49 -11.91 1.45 -4.38
N SER A 50 -11.27 1.10 -5.50
CA SER A 50 -11.88 0.37 -6.62
C SER A 50 -13.17 1.01 -7.16
N MET A 51 -13.34 2.32 -6.99
CA MET A 51 -14.55 3.03 -7.39
C MET A 51 -14.22 4.29 -8.19
N LYS A 52 -14.79 4.40 -9.38
CA LYS A 52 -14.72 5.63 -10.17
C LYS A 52 -15.73 6.64 -9.63
N ASN A 53 -15.27 7.87 -9.44
CA ASN A 53 -16.10 9.00 -9.00
C ASN A 53 -16.69 9.79 -10.18
N VAL A 54 -16.15 9.61 -11.38
CA VAL A 54 -16.74 10.08 -12.63
C VAL A 54 -17.14 8.86 -13.45
N ARG A 55 -18.41 8.78 -13.82
CA ARG A 55 -19.02 7.62 -14.48
C ARG A 55 -19.84 8.01 -15.70
N ASP A 56 -20.08 7.03 -16.55
CA ASP A 56 -21.06 7.15 -17.63
C ASP A 56 -22.47 7.27 -17.05
N LEU A 57 -23.27 8.14 -17.66
CA LEU A 57 -24.70 8.24 -17.40
C LEU A 57 -25.43 6.96 -17.80
N GLN A 58 -26.61 6.75 -17.24
CA GLN A 58 -27.54 5.69 -17.65
C GLN A 58 -28.88 6.33 -18.03
N PRO A 59 -29.28 6.34 -19.32
CA PRO A 59 -28.57 5.79 -20.48
C PRO A 59 -27.27 6.56 -20.82
N VAL A 60 -26.34 5.88 -21.51
CA VAL A 60 -25.00 6.43 -21.81
C VAL A 60 -25.09 7.69 -22.66
N SER A 61 -24.48 8.77 -22.16
CA SER A 61 -24.28 10.02 -22.89
C SER A 61 -22.82 10.15 -23.34
N LYS A 62 -22.61 10.60 -24.58
CA LYS A 62 -21.27 10.93 -25.10
C LYS A 62 -20.77 12.30 -24.63
N THR A 63 -21.69 13.19 -24.26
CA THR A 63 -21.38 14.59 -23.94
C THR A 63 -21.29 14.83 -22.45
N HIS A 64 -22.00 14.06 -21.63
CA HIS A 64 -22.09 14.27 -20.19
C HIS A 64 -21.60 13.04 -19.41
N LYS A 65 -21.13 13.28 -18.19
CA LYS A 65 -20.78 12.25 -17.20
C LYS A 65 -21.49 12.55 -15.89
N GLN A 66 -21.73 11.50 -15.11
CA GLN A 66 -22.18 11.62 -13.72
C GLN A 66 -20.95 11.74 -12.81
N VAL A 67 -20.93 12.76 -11.97
CA VAL A 67 -19.88 13.01 -10.97
C VAL A 67 -20.47 12.74 -9.60
N LEU A 68 -19.87 11.80 -8.87
CA LEU A 68 -20.27 11.42 -7.52
C LEU A 68 -19.53 12.28 -6.49
N LEU A 69 -20.30 12.83 -5.57
CA LEU A 69 -19.83 13.76 -4.55
C LEU A 69 -19.77 13.06 -3.18
N ASP A 70 -18.87 13.51 -2.33
CA ASP A 70 -18.70 12.96 -0.99
C ASP A 70 -19.88 13.39 -0.11
N PRO A 71 -20.73 12.46 0.37
CA PRO A 71 -21.92 12.80 1.15
C PRO A 71 -21.60 13.41 2.52
N ASP A 72 -20.38 13.24 3.03
CA ASP A 72 -19.97 13.87 4.29
C ASP A 72 -19.57 15.35 4.10
N VAL A 73 -19.31 15.76 2.85
CA VAL A 73 -18.84 17.10 2.50
C VAL A 73 -19.92 17.89 1.80
N ILE A 74 -20.65 17.26 0.90
CA ILE A 74 -21.74 17.85 0.12
C ILE A 74 -23.04 17.25 0.63
N VAL A 75 -23.76 17.98 1.47
CA VAL A 75 -25.06 17.54 2.00
C VAL A 75 -26.20 18.22 1.23
N THR A 76 -25.95 19.43 0.71
CA THR A 76 -26.94 20.24 0.02
C THR A 76 -26.44 20.69 -1.36
N LYS A 77 -27.37 21.16 -2.18
CA LYS A 77 -27.07 21.76 -3.48
C LYS A 77 -26.18 23.00 -3.31
N GLU A 78 -26.43 23.79 -2.28
CA GLU A 78 -25.69 25.00 -1.93
C GLU A 78 -24.22 24.69 -1.61
N ASP A 79 -23.94 23.58 -0.91
CA ASP A 79 -22.58 23.12 -0.64
C ASP A 79 -21.84 22.82 -1.96
N ALA A 80 -22.52 22.13 -2.88
CA ALA A 80 -21.96 21.79 -4.18
C ALA A 80 -21.62 23.05 -5.00
N ILE A 81 -22.54 24.04 -5.05
CA ILE A 81 -22.32 25.31 -5.75
C ILE A 81 -21.13 26.06 -5.14
N LYS A 82 -21.04 26.13 -3.80
CA LYS A 82 -19.95 26.79 -3.09
C LYS A 82 -18.59 26.16 -3.40
N MET A 83 -18.51 24.83 -3.46
CA MET A 83 -17.26 24.12 -3.73
C MET A 83 -16.90 24.07 -5.21
N MET A 84 -17.88 24.12 -6.11
CA MET A 84 -17.69 23.94 -7.55
C MET A 84 -18.42 25.03 -8.35
N PRO A 85 -18.13 26.32 -8.12
CA PRO A 85 -18.87 27.43 -8.73
C PRO A 85 -18.78 27.46 -10.25
N SER A 86 -17.71 26.90 -10.84
CA SER A 86 -17.52 26.82 -12.29
C SER A 86 -18.56 25.96 -13.01
N ILE A 87 -19.29 25.11 -12.29
CA ILE A 87 -20.34 24.25 -12.83
C ILE A 87 -21.70 24.50 -12.15
N ALA A 88 -21.88 25.66 -11.50
CA ALA A 88 -23.10 26.00 -10.75
C ALA A 88 -24.38 25.79 -11.56
N LYS A 89 -24.39 26.20 -12.84
CA LYS A 89 -25.50 25.95 -13.76
C LYS A 89 -25.92 24.47 -13.82
N TYR A 90 -24.96 23.56 -13.97
CA TYR A 90 -25.24 22.12 -14.07
C TYR A 90 -25.65 21.50 -12.74
N ILE A 91 -25.15 22.06 -11.62
CA ILE A 91 -25.57 21.68 -10.27
C ILE A 91 -27.04 22.08 -10.06
N GLU A 92 -27.44 23.28 -10.47
CA GLU A 92 -28.84 23.71 -10.37
C GLU A 92 -29.77 22.78 -11.15
N GLU A 93 -29.37 22.42 -12.37
CA GLU A 93 -30.14 21.60 -13.31
C GLU A 93 -30.24 20.12 -12.93
N SER A 94 -29.19 19.53 -12.33
CA SER A 94 -29.05 18.07 -12.25
C SER A 94 -28.58 17.51 -10.91
N PHE A 95 -28.35 18.34 -9.90
CA PHE A 95 -27.99 17.85 -8.57
C PHE A 95 -29.13 17.05 -7.96
N ASP A 96 -28.84 15.81 -7.60
CA ASP A 96 -29.76 14.89 -6.96
C ASP A 96 -28.97 13.82 -6.19
N PHE A 97 -29.68 12.89 -5.55
CA PHE A 97 -29.10 11.80 -4.79
C PHE A 97 -29.42 10.46 -5.44
N MET A 98 -28.51 9.51 -5.26
CA MET A 98 -28.72 8.13 -5.69
C MET A 98 -28.27 7.13 -4.65
N ASP A 99 -28.94 5.99 -4.64
CA ASP A 99 -28.51 4.84 -3.85
C ASP A 99 -27.35 4.13 -4.54
N LEU A 100 -26.24 4.03 -3.82
CA LEU A 100 -25.01 3.42 -4.29
C LEU A 100 -24.68 2.20 -3.42
N GLY A 101 -24.62 1.04 -4.06
CA GLY A 101 -24.16 -0.20 -3.43
C GLY A 101 -22.66 -0.18 -3.18
N ILE A 102 -22.28 -0.33 -1.91
CA ILE A 102 -20.91 -0.44 -1.42
C ILE A 102 -20.66 -1.89 -1.05
N LYS A 103 -19.50 -2.40 -1.45
CA LYS A 103 -19.05 -3.75 -1.15
C LYS A 103 -17.69 -3.74 -0.48
N TYR A 104 -17.22 -4.92 -0.09
CA TYR A 104 -15.91 -5.11 0.52
C TYR A 104 -14.80 -4.36 -0.23
N GLU A 105 -14.76 -4.42 -1.56
CA GLU A 105 -13.72 -3.83 -2.40
C GLU A 105 -13.56 -2.31 -2.18
N ASN A 106 -14.63 -1.63 -1.74
CA ASN A 106 -14.67 -0.19 -1.55
C ASN A 106 -14.16 0.29 -0.19
N TYR A 107 -13.81 -0.63 0.71
CA TYR A 107 -13.17 -0.29 1.99
C TYR A 107 -11.64 -0.32 1.86
N SER A 108 -10.97 0.61 2.53
CA SER A 108 -9.52 0.57 2.68
C SER A 108 -9.09 -0.56 3.61
N ILE A 109 -7.81 -0.97 3.53
CA ILE A 109 -7.22 -1.96 4.45
C ILE A 109 -7.44 -1.53 5.91
N GLU A 110 -7.21 -0.25 6.20
CA GLU A 110 -7.38 0.31 7.55
C GLU A 110 -8.83 0.20 8.03
N GLN A 111 -9.82 0.53 7.18
CA GLN A 111 -11.22 0.43 7.53
C GLN A 111 -11.65 -1.02 7.81
N VAL A 112 -11.22 -1.97 6.97
CA VAL A 112 -11.53 -3.39 7.15
C VAL A 112 -10.91 -3.92 8.44
N ILE A 113 -9.63 -3.63 8.68
CA ILE A 113 -8.94 -4.06 9.90
C ILE A 113 -9.59 -3.43 11.13
N LYS A 114 -9.94 -2.14 11.09
CA LYS A 114 -10.65 -1.46 12.20
C LYS A 114 -12.04 -2.05 12.46
N ALA A 115 -12.74 -2.52 11.43
CA ALA A 115 -14.02 -3.20 11.60
C ALA A 115 -13.86 -4.55 12.33
N ILE A 116 -12.78 -5.28 12.03
CA ILE A 116 -12.51 -6.61 12.58
C ILE A 116 -11.94 -6.54 13.99
N LEU A 117 -10.98 -5.66 14.24
CA LEU A 117 -10.30 -5.62 15.53
C LEU A 117 -11.22 -5.09 16.64
N PRO A 118 -11.26 -5.75 17.81
CA PRO A 118 -11.89 -5.23 19.03
C PRO A 118 -11.49 -3.76 19.34
N ASP A 119 -12.42 -2.97 19.85
CA ASP A 119 -12.20 -1.52 20.07
C ASP A 119 -11.29 -1.22 21.28
N ASP A 120 -11.07 -2.21 22.14
CA ASP A 120 -10.12 -2.17 23.25
C ASP A 120 -8.67 -2.45 22.82
N LEU A 121 -8.47 -3.13 21.68
CA LEU A 121 -7.15 -3.34 21.11
C LEU A 121 -6.58 -2.02 20.60
N GLY A 122 -5.44 -1.61 21.17
CA GLY A 122 -4.73 -0.38 20.82
C GLY A 122 -5.06 0.84 21.70
N LYS A 123 -5.88 0.67 22.75
CA LYS A 123 -6.09 1.72 23.78
C LYS A 123 -4.79 2.06 24.52
N ASP A 124 -3.95 1.07 24.77
CA ASP A 124 -2.69 1.22 25.50
C ASP A 124 -1.48 1.54 24.60
N GLY A 125 -1.73 1.83 23.31
CA GLY A 125 -0.70 2.24 22.36
C GLY A 125 -0.93 1.75 20.92
N PRO A 126 -0.13 2.24 19.96
CA PRO A 126 -0.34 1.93 18.54
C PRO A 126 -0.16 0.44 18.27
N ILE A 127 -1.15 -0.15 17.59
CA ILE A 127 -1.12 -1.52 17.08
C ILE A 127 -0.75 -1.49 15.58
N ASN A 128 0.42 -2.04 15.22
CA ASN A 128 0.86 -2.09 13.83
C ASN A 128 -0.02 -3.06 13.03
N THR A 129 -1.08 -2.57 12.40
CA THR A 129 -2.04 -3.41 11.67
C THR A 129 -2.35 -2.81 10.30
N GLY A 130 -3.20 -1.78 10.20
CA GLY A 130 -3.66 -1.19 8.93
C GLY A 130 -2.56 -0.78 7.96
N SER A 131 -1.69 0.13 8.39
CA SER A 131 -0.60 0.73 7.59
C SER A 131 0.79 0.32 8.08
N GLY A 132 0.86 -0.61 9.04
CA GLY A 132 2.08 -0.98 9.76
C GLY A 132 3.04 -1.91 9.01
N TYR A 133 2.79 -2.23 7.74
CA TYR A 133 3.62 -3.14 6.94
C TYR A 133 4.67 -2.41 6.10
N SER A 134 5.62 -3.17 5.57
CA SER A 134 6.55 -2.71 4.55
C SER A 134 6.46 -3.61 3.32
N LEU A 135 6.53 -3.01 2.13
CA LEU A 135 6.50 -3.76 0.87
C LEU A 135 7.92 -4.04 0.39
N ILE A 136 8.18 -5.29 0.01
CA ILE A 136 9.43 -5.74 -0.58
C ILE A 136 9.08 -6.63 -1.78
N GLY A 137 9.14 -6.08 -2.99
CA GLY A 137 8.67 -6.78 -4.18
C GLY A 137 7.19 -7.19 -4.04
N HIS A 138 6.91 -8.49 -4.14
CA HIS A 138 5.58 -9.07 -3.94
C HIS A 138 5.26 -9.44 -2.48
N ILE A 139 6.16 -9.14 -1.53
CA ILE A 139 5.97 -9.48 -0.11
C ILE A 139 5.47 -8.25 0.65
N ALA A 140 4.43 -8.44 1.47
CA ALA A 140 4.08 -7.54 2.54
C ALA A 140 4.61 -8.08 3.87
N HIS A 141 5.49 -7.32 4.53
CA HIS A 141 6.14 -7.70 5.77
C HIS A 141 5.58 -6.91 6.95
N PHE A 142 5.07 -7.64 7.94
CA PHE A 142 4.55 -7.12 9.20
C PHE A 142 5.51 -7.33 10.36
N ASN A 143 5.37 -6.45 11.36
CA ASN A 143 5.88 -6.64 12.71
C ASN A 143 4.70 -6.47 13.68
N LEU A 144 3.87 -7.52 13.75
CA LEU A 144 2.66 -7.55 14.58
C LEU A 144 3.04 -7.61 16.06
N LYS A 145 2.28 -6.89 16.89
CA LYS A 145 2.40 -6.97 18.35
C LYS A 145 1.60 -8.16 18.89
N ASP A 146 1.99 -8.67 20.05
CA ASP A 146 1.36 -9.84 20.69
C ASP A 146 -0.16 -9.72 20.81
N ALA A 147 -0.64 -8.52 21.18
CA ALA A 147 -2.06 -8.22 21.32
C ALA A 147 -2.90 -8.50 20.04
N VAL A 148 -2.29 -8.40 18.85
CA VAL A 148 -2.99 -8.59 17.57
C VAL A 148 -2.65 -9.92 16.88
N LEU A 149 -1.76 -10.74 17.47
CA LEU A 149 -1.43 -12.06 16.92
C LEU A 149 -2.63 -12.99 16.72
N PRO A 150 -3.68 -12.99 17.57
CA PRO A 150 -4.88 -13.79 17.29
C PRO A 150 -5.56 -13.45 15.95
N TYR A 151 -5.33 -12.24 15.43
CA TYR A 151 -5.90 -11.73 14.18
C TYR A 151 -4.91 -11.76 13.01
N LYS A 152 -3.71 -12.32 13.18
CA LYS A 152 -2.64 -12.24 12.18
C LYS A 152 -3.05 -12.76 10.80
N HIS A 153 -3.78 -13.88 10.73
CA HIS A 153 -4.21 -14.48 9.46
C HIS A 153 -5.29 -13.65 8.78
N VAL A 154 -6.26 -13.11 9.53
CA VAL A 154 -7.30 -12.25 8.93
C VAL A 154 -6.71 -10.93 8.44
N ILE A 155 -5.80 -10.32 9.19
CA ILE A 155 -5.05 -9.13 8.75
C ILE A 155 -4.28 -9.42 7.46
N ALA A 156 -3.58 -10.55 7.41
CA ALA A 156 -2.82 -10.95 6.24
C ALA A 156 -3.71 -11.19 5.01
N GLN A 157 -4.87 -11.84 5.20
CA GLN A 157 -5.84 -12.04 4.12
C GLN A 157 -6.37 -10.73 3.57
N VAL A 158 -6.66 -9.75 4.43
CA VAL A 158 -7.12 -8.41 3.99
C VAL A 158 -6.07 -7.73 3.14
N VAL A 159 -4.79 -7.81 3.52
CA VAL A 159 -3.69 -7.20 2.77
C VAL A 159 -3.53 -7.87 1.41
N LEU A 160 -3.61 -9.19 1.37
CA LEU A 160 -3.53 -9.99 0.15
C LEU A 160 -4.68 -9.68 -0.81
N ASP A 161 -5.91 -9.56 -0.30
CA ASP A 161 -7.09 -9.19 -1.10
C ASP A 161 -6.98 -7.78 -1.71
N LYS A 162 -6.38 -6.85 -0.97
CA LYS A 162 -6.44 -5.41 -1.27
C LYS A 162 -5.25 -4.92 -2.10
N LEU A 163 -4.12 -5.61 -2.04
CA LEU A 163 -2.90 -5.20 -2.73
C LEU A 163 -2.61 -6.16 -3.88
N VAL A 164 -2.98 -5.76 -5.10
CA VAL A 164 -2.83 -6.59 -6.32
C VAL A 164 -1.41 -7.09 -6.60
N ASN A 165 -0.39 -6.36 -6.12
CA ASN A 165 1.01 -6.72 -6.34
C ASN A 165 1.59 -7.62 -5.23
N VAL A 166 0.87 -7.78 -4.11
CA VAL A 166 1.29 -8.64 -3.01
C VAL A 166 0.80 -10.05 -3.27
N LYS A 167 1.70 -11.02 -3.14
CA LYS A 167 1.38 -12.45 -3.28
C LYS A 167 1.67 -13.24 -2.02
N THR A 168 2.50 -12.70 -1.13
CA THR A 168 2.91 -13.35 0.12
C THR A 168 2.91 -12.32 1.24
N VAL A 169 2.28 -12.67 2.36
CA VAL A 169 2.28 -11.83 3.56
C VAL A 169 3.05 -12.56 4.65
N VAL A 170 4.05 -11.89 5.22
CA VAL A 170 4.91 -12.45 6.27
C VAL A 170 4.84 -11.60 7.53
N ASN A 171 5.06 -12.23 8.67
CA ASN A 171 5.28 -11.54 9.93
C ASN A 171 6.64 -11.90 10.51
N LYS A 172 7.27 -10.89 11.11
CA LYS A 172 8.52 -11.04 11.84
C LYS A 172 8.27 -11.77 13.16
N LEU A 173 9.05 -12.82 13.43
CA LEU A 173 9.09 -13.48 14.73
C LEU A 173 10.13 -12.80 15.64
N HIS A 174 9.94 -12.94 16.96
CA HIS A 174 10.70 -12.21 17.97
C HIS A 174 12.17 -12.68 18.12
N GLU A 175 12.52 -13.87 17.61
CA GLU A 175 13.86 -14.42 17.75
C GLU A 175 14.80 -13.87 16.66
N ILE A 176 15.87 -13.23 17.11
CA ILE A 176 17.02 -12.85 16.29
C ILE A 176 18.00 -14.02 16.40
N ASP A 177 18.25 -14.73 15.30
CA ASP A 177 19.42 -15.60 15.25
C ASP A 177 20.68 -14.71 15.25
N SER A 178 21.33 -14.65 16.42
CA SER A 178 22.29 -13.63 16.80
C SER A 178 23.55 -13.57 15.93
N VAL A 179 23.85 -14.62 15.17
CA VAL A 179 25.07 -14.69 14.36
C VAL A 179 24.89 -14.03 12.99
N HIS A 180 23.74 -14.22 12.33
CA HIS A 180 23.51 -13.71 10.96
C HIS A 180 22.51 -12.55 10.87
N ARG A 181 21.93 -12.10 12.01
CA ARG A 181 20.89 -11.06 12.07
C ARG A 181 19.68 -11.32 11.16
N ASN A 182 19.45 -12.58 10.80
CA ASN A 182 18.24 -12.97 10.07
C ASN A 182 17.09 -13.07 11.08
N PHE A 183 15.91 -12.60 10.65
CA PHE A 183 14.70 -12.76 11.43
C PHE A 183 13.99 -14.03 10.98
N ASP A 184 13.52 -14.84 11.92
CA ASP A 184 12.57 -15.86 11.56
C ASP A 184 11.28 -15.20 11.07
N LEU A 185 10.82 -15.66 9.91
CA LEU A 185 9.62 -15.16 9.26
C LEU A 185 8.57 -16.26 9.27
N GLU A 186 7.36 -15.93 9.69
CA GLU A 186 6.20 -16.75 9.45
C GLU A 186 5.43 -16.23 8.23
N ILE A 187 5.08 -17.12 7.29
CA ILE A 187 4.17 -16.78 6.20
C ILE A 187 2.74 -16.89 6.74
N LEU A 188 2.01 -15.78 6.70
CA LEU A 188 0.66 -15.67 7.23
C LEU A 188 -0.42 -15.97 6.19
N ALA A 189 -0.17 -15.61 4.93
CA ALA A 189 -1.09 -15.81 3.81
C ALA A 189 -0.36 -15.77 2.45
N GLY A 190 -0.95 -16.40 1.44
CA GLY A 190 -0.49 -16.35 0.06
C GLY A 190 0.52 -17.44 -0.32
N GLU A 191 1.36 -17.15 -1.31
CA GLU A 191 2.33 -18.10 -1.87
C GLU A 191 3.48 -18.37 -0.89
N GLN A 192 3.99 -19.61 -0.88
CA GLN A 192 5.20 -20.01 -0.14
C GLN A 192 6.47 -19.57 -0.88
N ASN A 193 6.60 -18.26 -1.12
CA ASN A 193 7.69 -17.69 -1.92
C ASN A 193 8.29 -16.44 -1.25
N THR A 194 9.49 -16.60 -0.71
CA THR A 194 10.26 -15.54 -0.05
C THR A 194 11.30 -14.89 -0.96
N ILE A 195 11.43 -15.34 -2.22
CA ILE A 195 12.37 -14.77 -3.20
C ILE A 195 11.76 -13.55 -3.85
N VAL A 196 12.23 -12.38 -3.45
CA VAL A 196 11.74 -11.08 -3.92
C VAL A 196 12.59 -10.53 -5.05
N LYS A 197 11.97 -9.66 -5.85
CA LYS A 197 12.65 -8.76 -6.78
C LYS A 197 12.20 -7.34 -6.48
N CYS A 198 13.13 -6.42 -6.27
CA CYS A 198 12.84 -5.01 -6.04
C CYS A 198 13.83 -4.11 -6.80
N ARG A 199 13.46 -2.85 -7.00
CA ARG A 199 14.29 -1.86 -7.68
C ARG A 199 14.60 -0.69 -6.75
N GLU A 200 15.87 -0.32 -6.67
CA GLU A 200 16.33 0.81 -5.86
C GLU A 200 17.58 1.43 -6.50
N SER A 201 17.74 2.76 -6.43
CA SER A 201 18.93 3.46 -6.96
C SER A 201 19.27 3.06 -8.41
N LYS A 202 18.25 2.93 -9.25
CA LYS A 202 18.29 2.41 -10.65
C LYS A 202 18.69 0.93 -10.80
N ALA A 203 19.23 0.30 -9.77
CA ALA A 203 19.60 -1.11 -9.73
C ALA A 203 18.40 -2.02 -9.39
N THR A 204 18.48 -3.27 -9.84
CA THR A 204 17.52 -4.33 -9.56
C THR A 204 18.13 -5.36 -8.62
N PHE A 205 17.45 -5.67 -7.54
CA PHE A 205 17.89 -6.64 -6.54
C PHE A 205 16.94 -7.83 -6.52
N GLN A 206 17.52 -9.02 -6.44
CA GLN A 206 16.83 -10.27 -6.19
C GLN A 206 17.47 -10.96 -4.99
N PHE A 207 16.64 -11.45 -4.07
CA PHE A 207 17.11 -12.17 -2.89
C PHE A 207 16.00 -12.95 -2.19
N ASP A 208 16.38 -13.96 -1.40
CA ASP A 208 15.48 -14.64 -0.48
C ASP A 208 15.37 -13.82 0.82
N PHE A 209 14.23 -13.17 1.02
CA PHE A 209 13.98 -12.30 2.17
C PHE A 209 14.03 -13.05 3.52
N SER A 210 13.85 -14.37 3.53
CA SER A 210 13.98 -15.18 4.75
C SER A 210 15.43 -15.46 5.15
N LYS A 211 16.39 -15.21 4.25
CA LYS A 211 17.81 -15.59 4.43
C LYS A 211 18.75 -14.41 4.53
N VAL A 212 18.27 -13.18 4.33
CA VAL A 212 19.11 -11.98 4.31
C VAL A 212 18.42 -10.83 5.02
N TYR A 213 19.22 -9.91 5.57
CA TYR A 213 18.69 -8.66 6.10
C TYR A 213 18.40 -7.67 4.96
N TRP A 214 17.14 -7.22 4.87
CA TRP A 214 16.74 -6.12 4.01
C TRP A 214 15.73 -5.22 4.71
N ASN A 215 16.00 -3.91 4.72
CA ASN A 215 15.07 -2.92 5.23
C ASN A 215 14.71 -1.91 4.12
N PRO A 216 13.47 -1.92 3.60
CA PRO A 216 13.04 -1.00 2.55
C PRO A 216 12.97 0.45 3.04
N ARG A 217 12.86 0.70 4.36
CA ARG A 217 12.79 2.07 4.92
C ARG A 217 14.12 2.82 4.84
N LEU A 218 15.22 2.10 4.60
CA LEU A 218 16.54 2.70 4.42
C LEU A 218 16.81 3.12 2.96
N SER A 219 15.84 2.99 2.05
CA SER A 219 16.07 3.27 0.62
C SER A 219 16.50 4.70 0.34
N THR A 220 15.92 5.68 1.05
CA THR A 220 16.27 7.09 0.91
C THR A 220 17.69 7.37 1.38
N GLU A 221 18.11 6.74 2.47
CA GLU A 221 19.47 6.88 3.00
C GLU A 221 20.48 6.21 2.07
N ARG A 222 20.14 5.03 1.53
CA ARG A 222 20.98 4.38 0.53
C ARG A 222 21.13 5.21 -0.73
N GLU A 223 20.04 5.78 -1.25
CA GLU A 223 20.08 6.69 -2.39
C GLU A 223 20.93 7.95 -2.09
N ARG A 224 20.83 8.50 -0.88
CA ARG A 224 21.64 9.65 -0.46
C ARG A 224 23.13 9.34 -0.51
N ILE A 225 23.55 8.18 0.00
CA ILE A 225 24.95 7.73 -0.06
C ILE A 225 25.39 7.47 -1.49
N VAL A 226 24.57 6.79 -2.30
CA VAL A 226 24.92 6.53 -3.71
C VAL A 226 25.11 7.83 -4.49
N LYS A 227 24.34 8.89 -4.19
CA LYS A 227 24.45 10.19 -4.86
C LYS A 227 25.73 10.98 -4.55
N ILE A 228 26.44 10.67 -3.46
CA ILE A 228 27.70 11.34 -3.12
C ILE A 228 28.93 10.60 -3.68
N LEU A 229 28.74 9.42 -4.26
CA LEU A 229 29.81 8.66 -4.89
C LEU A 229 30.10 9.19 -6.30
N HIS A 230 31.38 9.15 -6.67
CA HIS A 230 31.87 9.58 -7.97
C HIS A 230 32.61 8.42 -8.67
N HIS A 231 32.71 8.54 -9.99
CA HIS A 231 33.49 7.62 -10.81
C HIS A 231 34.94 7.52 -10.29
N ASN A 232 35.48 6.30 -10.24
CA ASN A 232 36.78 5.94 -9.65
C ASN A 232 36.91 6.03 -8.12
N ASP A 233 35.87 6.40 -7.35
CA ASP A 233 35.93 6.35 -5.90
C ASP A 233 36.25 4.94 -5.40
N LEU A 234 37.00 4.85 -4.29
CA LEU A 234 37.30 3.60 -3.62
C LEU A 234 36.33 3.38 -2.45
N VAL A 235 35.45 2.39 -2.58
CA VAL A 235 34.37 2.10 -1.62
C VAL A 235 34.66 0.78 -0.90
N PHE A 236 34.59 0.82 0.43
CA PHE A 236 34.65 -0.38 1.28
C PHE A 236 33.30 -0.57 1.97
N ASP A 237 32.59 -1.65 1.62
CA ASP A 237 31.32 -2.03 2.25
C ASP A 237 31.53 -3.30 3.09
N VAL A 238 31.69 -3.10 4.40
CA VAL A 238 32.05 -4.18 5.35
C VAL A 238 30.87 -5.06 5.78
N PHE A 239 29.63 -4.61 5.49
CA PHE A 239 28.37 -5.30 5.80
C PHE A 239 27.43 -5.22 4.59
N ALA A 240 27.92 -5.71 3.45
CA ALA A 240 27.35 -5.42 2.15
C ALA A 240 25.96 -6.03 1.93
N GLY A 241 25.56 -7.05 2.70
CA GLY A 241 24.32 -7.78 2.49
C GLY A 241 24.20 -8.25 1.04
N VAL A 242 23.05 -7.96 0.42
CA VAL A 242 22.79 -8.27 -1.00
C VAL A 242 23.36 -7.25 -1.99
N GLY A 243 24.19 -6.33 -1.50
CA GLY A 243 24.92 -5.30 -2.25
C GLY A 243 24.16 -4.01 -2.58
N PRO A 244 23.30 -3.44 -1.71
CA PRO A 244 22.52 -2.26 -2.09
C PRO A 244 23.33 -0.97 -2.21
N PHE A 245 24.54 -0.90 -1.64
CA PHE A 245 25.53 0.15 -1.95
C PHE A 245 26.53 -0.29 -3.02
N VAL A 246 26.95 -1.56 -2.97
CA VAL A 246 27.94 -2.16 -3.87
C VAL A 246 27.50 -2.10 -5.34
N VAL A 247 26.27 -2.56 -5.63
CA VAL A 247 25.78 -2.63 -7.02
C VAL A 247 25.67 -1.23 -7.63
N PRO A 248 25.02 -0.22 -7.00
CA PRO A 248 24.99 1.12 -7.57
C PRO A 248 26.36 1.80 -7.67
N ALA A 249 27.27 1.58 -6.70
CA ALA A 249 28.62 2.12 -6.76
C ALA A 249 29.40 1.59 -7.99
N LEU A 250 29.32 0.28 -8.26
CA LEU A 250 29.94 -0.30 -9.45
C LEU A 250 29.31 0.22 -10.75
N MET A 251 27.98 0.41 -10.78
CA MET A 251 27.30 1.02 -11.92
C MET A 251 27.75 2.47 -12.19
N LEU A 252 28.26 3.18 -11.17
CA LEU A 252 28.84 4.52 -11.31
C LEU A 252 30.32 4.51 -11.73
N GLY A 253 30.95 3.33 -11.81
CA GLY A 253 32.38 3.18 -12.11
C GLY A 253 33.30 3.35 -10.91
N CYS A 254 32.80 3.14 -9.68
CA CYS A 254 33.65 3.07 -8.49
C CYS A 254 34.44 1.74 -8.43
N ASN A 255 35.53 1.74 -7.66
CA ASN A 255 36.23 0.52 -7.25
C ASN A 255 35.68 0.07 -5.89
N VAL A 256 35.13 -1.15 -5.80
CA VAL A 256 34.41 -1.59 -4.59
C VAL A 256 35.00 -2.86 -4.00
N TYR A 257 35.28 -2.83 -2.70
CA TYR A 257 35.58 -3.99 -1.88
C TYR A 257 34.41 -4.24 -0.94
N ALA A 258 33.79 -5.42 -1.04
CA ALA A 258 32.59 -5.76 -0.30
C ALA A 258 32.78 -7.05 0.50
N ASN A 259 32.28 -7.07 1.72
CA ASN A 259 32.30 -8.22 2.62
C ASN A 259 30.93 -8.36 3.28
N ASP A 260 30.51 -9.60 3.52
CA ASP A 260 29.38 -9.91 4.40
C ASP A 260 29.62 -11.26 5.08
N LEU A 261 29.20 -11.38 6.34
CA LEU A 261 29.35 -12.62 7.10
C LEU A 261 28.37 -13.71 6.63
N ASN A 262 27.19 -13.31 6.15
CA ASN A 262 26.15 -14.23 5.75
C ASN A 262 26.42 -14.76 4.32
N PRO A 263 26.66 -16.07 4.13
CA PRO A 263 26.95 -16.61 2.80
C PRO A 263 25.79 -16.46 1.82
N GLU A 264 24.53 -16.43 2.28
CA GLU A 264 23.38 -16.17 1.42
C GLU A 264 23.37 -14.72 0.92
N SER A 265 23.77 -13.76 1.75
CA SER A 265 23.97 -12.36 1.32
C SER A 265 25.00 -12.27 0.19
N VAL A 266 26.15 -12.92 0.34
CA VAL A 266 27.23 -12.93 -0.68
C VAL A 266 26.78 -13.59 -1.98
N LYS A 267 26.05 -14.70 -1.89
CA LYS A 267 25.44 -15.37 -3.04
C LYS A 267 24.48 -14.45 -3.79
N TRP A 268 23.55 -13.80 -3.09
CA TRP A 268 22.59 -12.88 -3.71
C TRP A 268 23.26 -11.62 -4.25
N MET A 269 24.26 -11.07 -3.55
CA MET A 269 25.08 -9.97 -4.06
C MET A 269 25.74 -10.35 -5.39
N THR A 270 26.32 -11.54 -5.50
CA THR A 270 26.94 -12.03 -6.74
C THR A 270 25.93 -12.13 -7.90
N ILE A 271 24.71 -12.60 -7.61
CA ILE A 271 23.62 -12.64 -8.60
C ILE A 271 23.20 -11.23 -9.01
N ASN A 272 23.06 -10.32 -8.05
CA ASN A 272 22.68 -8.92 -8.30
C ASN A 272 23.73 -8.19 -9.13
N LEU A 273 25.02 -8.42 -8.88
CA LEU A 273 26.10 -7.88 -9.70
C LEU A 273 25.96 -8.29 -11.16
N LYS A 274 25.79 -9.59 -11.43
CA LYS A 274 25.57 -10.09 -12.80
C LYS A 274 24.31 -9.52 -13.45
N THR A 275 23.25 -9.35 -12.68
CA THR A 275 21.95 -8.83 -13.16
C THR A 275 22.02 -7.36 -13.57
N ASN A 276 22.94 -6.58 -12.99
CA ASN A 276 23.05 -5.14 -13.23
C ASN A 276 24.28 -4.76 -14.07
N GLN A 277 25.02 -5.74 -14.60
CA GLN A 277 26.08 -5.50 -15.57
C GLN A 277 25.43 -5.20 -16.93
N SER A 278 25.32 -3.91 -17.26
CA SER A 278 24.99 -3.40 -18.60
C SER A 278 26.18 -2.59 -19.12
#